data_AF-A0A661L972-F1
#
_entry.id   AF-A0A661L972-F1
#
_cell.length_a   1.000
_cell.length_b   1.000
_cell.length_c   1.000
_cell.angle_alpha   90.00
_cell.angle_beta   90.00
_cell.angle_gamma   90.00
#
_symmetry.space_group_name_H-M   'P 1'
#
loop_
_entity.id
_entity.type
_entity.pdbx_description
1 polymer ?
#
loop_
_entity_poly.entity_id
_entity_poly.type
_entity_poly.pdbx_seq_one_letter_code
_entity_poly.pdbx_strand_id
1 'polypeptide(L)' 'MVGHGVIEVDLFSEQVNSTDHPEAVKFKELLEDVAQEYQCNLLLFEVEKGTVAFSFDSDELMAEILKILQMK' A
#
# COMPACT_ATOMS: atom_id res chain seq x y z
N MET A 1 -9.49 -18.34 -9.32
CA MET A 1 -9.09 -17.70 -8.05
C MET A 1 -8.07 -16.65 -8.45
N VAL A 2 -8.50 -15.40 -8.64
CA VAL A 2 -7.57 -14.32 -9.04
C VAL A 2 -6.82 -13.97 -7.76
N GLY A 3 -5.56 -14.40 -7.67
CA GLY A 3 -4.69 -14.05 -6.55
C GLY A 3 -4.28 -12.61 -6.74
N HIS A 4 -4.97 -11.69 -6.08
CA HIS A 4 -4.49 -10.32 -5.97
C HIS A 4 -3.18 -10.35 -5.19
N GLY A 5 -2.10 -9.88 -5.80
CA GLY A 5 -0.80 -9.80 -5.14
C GLY A 5 -0.89 -8.88 -3.92
N VAL A 6 -0.25 -9.27 -2.83
CA VAL A 6 -0.05 -8.38 -1.68
C VAL A 6 1.37 -7.85 -1.78
N ILE A 7 1.51 -6.52 -1.72
CA ILE A 7 2.79 -5.84 -1.70
C ILE A 7 3.11 -5.54 -0.24
N GLU A 8 4.20 -6.10 0.25
CA GLU A 8 4.75 -5.83 1.57
C GLU A 8 6.02 -4.98 1.41
N VAL A 9 6.01 -3.77 1.97
CA VAL A 9 7.18 -2.88 1.93
C VAL A 9 7.46 -2.31 3.31
N ASP A 10 8.73 -2.40 3.69
CA ASP A 10 9.27 -1.68 4.84
C ASP A 10 9.43 -0.21 4.49
N LEU A 11 8.45 0.60 4.87
CA LEU A 11 8.36 2.00 4.49
C LEU A 11 8.47 2.93 5.71
N PHE A 12 8.03 2.45 6.87
CA PHE A 12 8.00 3.22 8.11
C PHE A 12 9.03 2.71 9.10
N SER A 13 9.25 3.47 10.18
CA SER A 13 10.04 2.99 11.32
C SER A 13 9.29 1.87 12.05
N GLU A 14 10.02 0.96 12.71
CA GLU A 14 9.44 -0.14 13.52
C GLU A 14 8.48 0.34 14.63
N GLN A 15 8.52 1.62 14.98
CA GLN A 15 7.60 2.28 15.92
C GLN A 15 6.18 2.41 15.38
N VAL A 16 6.00 2.34 14.05
CA VAL A 16 4.73 2.45 13.36
C VAL A 16 4.14 1.05 13.19
N ASN A 17 3.35 0.59 14.18
CA ASN A 17 2.76 -0.76 14.16
C ASN A 17 1.24 -0.80 13.95
N SER A 18 0.62 0.35 13.65
CA SER A 18 -0.83 0.48 13.60
C SER A 18 -1.25 1.34 12.42
N THR A 19 -2.36 0.96 11.80
CA THR A 19 -2.99 1.71 10.71
C THR A 19 -3.47 3.09 11.15
N ASP A 20 -3.71 3.30 12.45
CA ASP A 20 -4.08 4.60 13.04
C ASP A 20 -2.90 5.57 13.23
N HIS A 21 -1.66 5.12 12.98
CA HIS A 21 -0.51 6.01 13.10
C HIS A 21 -0.61 7.11 12.03
N PRO A 22 -0.29 8.39 12.34
CA PRO A 22 -0.43 9.48 11.38
C PRO A 22 0.37 9.27 10.08
N GLU A 23 1.49 8.54 10.13
CA GLU A 23 2.23 8.15 8.92
C GLU A 23 1.49 7.09 8.09
N ALA A 24 0.91 6.09 8.75
CA ALA A 24 0.13 5.05 8.09
C ALA A 24 -1.16 5.62 7.47
N VAL A 25 -1.86 6.50 8.19
CA VAL A 25 -3.06 7.18 7.71
C VAL A 25 -2.75 8.00 6.45
N LYS A 26 -1.70 8.84 6.48
CA LYS A 26 -1.31 9.63 5.30
C LYS A 26 -0.96 8.76 4.10
N PHE A 27 -0.30 7.63 4.33
CA PHE A 27 0.08 6.72 3.25
C PHE A 27 -1.14 5.98 2.69
N LYS A 28 -2.08 5.59 3.57
CA LYS A 28 -3.36 5.03 3.16
C LYS A 28 -4.14 6.02 2.29
N GLU A 29 -4.24 7.28 2.72
CA GLU A 29 -4.90 8.33 1.92
C GLU A 29 -4.23 8.48 0.55
N LEU A 30 -2.89 8.47 0.49
CA LEU A 30 -2.17 8.50 -0.78
C LEU A 30 -2.50 7.29 -1.67
N LEU A 31 -2.53 6.09 -1.10
CA LEU A 31 -2.90 4.87 -1.82
C LEU A 31 -4.35 4.93 -2.32
N GLU A 32 -5.27 5.47 -1.53
CA GLU A 32 -6.68 5.65 -1.93
C GLU A 32 -6.83 6.71 -3.03
N ASP A 33 -6.09 7.82 -2.97
CA ASP A 33 -6.08 8.84 -4.04
C ASP A 33 -5.58 8.24 -5.36
N VAL A 34 -4.45 7.53 -5.33
CA VAL A 34 -3.92 6.85 -6.51
C VAL A 34 -4.89 5.78 -7.00
N ALA A 35 -5.49 5.00 -6.10
CA ALA A 35 -6.51 4.02 -6.50
C ALA A 35 -7.67 4.69 -7.22
N GLN A 36 -8.15 5.83 -6.73
CA GLN A 36 -9.21 6.59 -7.35
C GLN A 36 -8.82 7.12 -8.74
N GLU A 37 -7.59 7.62 -8.90
CA GLU A 37 -7.07 8.06 -10.21
C GLU A 37 -7.02 6.92 -11.24
N TYR A 38 -6.67 5.71 -10.78
CA TYR A 38 -6.62 4.51 -11.62
C TYR A 38 -7.96 3.77 -11.71
N GLN A 39 -9.04 4.32 -11.10
CA GLN A 39 -10.36 3.68 -11.00
C GLN A 39 -10.33 2.26 -10.39
N CYS A 40 -9.44 2.07 -9.42
CA CYS A 40 -9.18 0.84 -8.69
C CYS A 40 -9.63 0.97 -7.24
N ASN A 41 -9.64 -0.15 -6.51
CA ASN A 41 -9.98 -0.23 -5.10
C ASN A 41 -8.84 -0.85 -4.31
N LEU A 42 -8.53 -0.21 -3.17
CA LEU A 42 -7.65 -0.78 -2.16
C LEU A 42 -8.38 -1.94 -1.47
N LEU A 43 -7.95 -3.17 -1.73
CA LEU A 43 -8.55 -4.38 -1.17
C LEU A 43 -8.06 -4.68 0.23
N LEU A 44 -6.79 -4.39 0.50
CA LEU A 44 -6.13 -4.68 1.77
C LEU A 44 -5.15 -3.57 2.12
N PHE A 45 -5.11 -3.22 3.40
CA PHE A 45 -4.13 -2.30 3.97
C PHE A 45 -3.88 -2.67 5.43
N GLU A 46 -2.68 -3.16 5.71
CA GLU A 46 -2.22 -3.58 7.02
C GLU A 46 -0.86 -2.96 7.30
N VAL A 47 -0.59 -2.66 8.57
CA VAL A 47 0.68 -2.10 9.02
C VAL A 47 1.13 -2.89 10.22
N GLU A 48 2.32 -3.49 10.12
CA GLU A 48 2.92 -4.25 11.19
C GLU A 48 4.41 -3.88 11.33
N LYS A 49 4.79 -3.37 12.50
CA LYS A 49 6.19 -3.06 12.87
C LYS A 49 6.98 -2.30 11.79
N GLY A 50 6.40 -1.26 11.20
CA GLY A 50 7.05 -0.45 10.17
C GLY A 50 6.85 -0.96 8.74
N THR A 51 6.47 -2.23 8.58
CA THR A 51 6.11 -2.82 7.30
C THR A 51 4.64 -2.54 6.99
N VAL A 52 4.38 -2.04 5.78
CA VAL A 52 3.02 -1.87 5.26
C VAL A 52 2.74 -2.95 4.22
N ALA A 53 1.62 -3.64 4.39
CA ALA A 53 1.11 -4.62 3.45
C ALA A 53 -0.16 -4.06 2.80
N PHE A 54 -0.20 -3.98 1.48
CA PHE A 54 -1.37 -3.49 0.76
C PHE A 54 -1.62 -4.25 -0.54
N SER A 55 -2.88 -4.26 -0.99
CA SER A 55 -3.29 -4.95 -2.21
C SER A 55 -4.38 -4.17 -2.94
N PHE A 56 -4.34 -4.23 -4.27
CA PHE A 56 -5.32 -3.58 -5.14
C PHE A 56 -6.01 -4.61 -6.05
N ASP A 57 -7.19 -4.25 -6.54
CA ASP A 57 -7.91 -5.03 -7.54
C ASP A 57 -7.30 -4.93 -8.96
N SER A 58 -6.31 -4.05 -9.16
CA SER A 58 -5.63 -3.82 -10.43
C SER A 58 -4.15 -4.17 -10.40
N ASP A 59 -3.76 -5.09 -11.29
CA ASP A 59 -2.36 -5.48 -11.51
C ASP A 59 -1.53 -4.32 -12.10
N GLU A 60 -2.13 -3.44 -12.91
CA GLU A 60 -1.43 -2.28 -13.49
C GLU A 60 -1.02 -1.29 -12.39
N LEU A 61 -1.93 -1.01 -11.46
CA LEU A 61 -1.65 -0.13 -10.32
C LEU A 61 -0.57 -0.73 -9.42
N MET A 62 -0.66 -2.04 -9.12
CA MET A 62 0.37 -2.73 -8.35
C MET A 62 1.74 -2.65 -9.02
N ALA A 63 1.81 -2.79 -10.35
CA ALA A 63 3.06 -2.69 -11.09
C ALA A 63 3.66 -1.27 -11.03
N GLU A 64 2.83 -0.23 -11.15
CA GLU A 64 3.30 1.16 -11.03
C GLU A 64 3.80 1.49 -9.63
N ILE A 65 3.08 1.05 -8.58
CA ILE A 65 3.53 1.25 -7.20
C ILE A 65 4.83 0.49 -6.93
N LEU A 66 4.96 -0.74 -7.42
CA LEU A 66 6.21 -1.50 -7.33
C LEU A 66 7.37 -0.77 -8.00
N LYS A 67 7.16 -0.15 -9.16
CA LYS A 67 8.21 0.65 -9.83
C LYS A 67 8.64 1.84 -8.98
N ILE A 68 7.69 2.56 -8.39
CA ILE A 68 7.99 3.72 -7.52
C ILE A 68 8.78 3.27 -6.29
N LEU A 69 8.40 2.14 -5.69
CA LEU A 69 9.05 1.61 -4.49
C LEU A 69 10.42 0.97 -4.77
N GLN A 70 10.60 0.34 -5.94
CA GLN A 70 11.89 -0.24 -6.38
C GLN A 70 12.91 0.81 -6.84
N MET A 71 12.52 2.07 -7.05
CA MET A 71 13.45 3.15 -7.43
C MET A 71 14.26 3.71 -6.24
N LYS A 72 14.26 3.04 -5.08
CA LYS A 72 14.99 3.46 -3.88
C LYS A 72 16.30 2.71 -3.70
#